data_AF-A0A090FB29-F1
#
_entry.id   AF-A0A090FB29-F1
#
_cell.length_a   1.000
_cell.length_b   1.000
_cell.length_c   1.000
_cell.angle_alpha   90.00
_cell.angle_beta   90.00
_cell.angle_gamma   90.00
#
_symmetry.space_group_name_H-M   'P 1'
#
loop_
_entity.id
_entity.type
_entity.pdbx_description
1 polymer ?
#
loop_
_entity_poly.entity_id
_entity_poly.type
_entity_poly.pdbx_seq_one_letter_code
_entity_poly.pdbx_strand_id
1 'polypeptide(L)' 'MFDTQKARAASRLLVTHWDNGTRLGAIPETVRPGQVVITGTCVKPIEVEPGDEVTGDLGKFGRVSVRFV' A
#
# COMPACT_ATOMS: atom_id res chain seq x y z
N MET A 1 -6.45 -0.84 5.34
CA MET A 1 -7.84 -0.37 5.10
C MET A 1 -8.25 -0.84 3.71
N PHE A 2 -9.41 -1.48 3.57
CA PHE A 2 -9.89 -1.99 2.29
C PHE A 2 -10.30 -0.78 1.42
N ASP A 3 -9.58 -0.51 0.34
CA ASP A 3 -9.91 0.56 -0.59
C ASP A 3 -10.92 0.03 -1.62
N THR A 4 -12.19 0.34 -1.38
CA THR A 4 -13.30 -0.09 -2.21
C THR A 4 -13.21 0.41 -3.65
N GLN A 5 -12.56 1.56 -3.89
CA GLN A 5 -12.38 2.09 -5.24
C GLN A 5 -11.31 1.30 -5.99
N LYS A 6 -10.19 0.98 -5.36
CA LYS A 6 -9.17 0.09 -5.95
C LYS A 6 -9.70 -1.31 -6.19
N ALA A 7 -10.46 -1.86 -5.24
CA ALA A 7 -11.09 -3.17 -5.40
C ALA A 7 -12.07 -3.18 -6.59
N ARG A 8 -12.88 -2.12 -6.77
CA ARG A 8 -13.75 -1.96 -7.93
C ARG A 8 -12.98 -1.81 -9.23
N ALA A 9 -11.89 -1.04 -9.25
CA ALA A 9 -11.06 -0.87 -10.44
C ALA A 9 -10.40 -2.18 -10.87
N ALA A 10 -9.84 -2.94 -9.93
CA ALA A 10 -9.28 -4.27 -10.18
C ALA A 10 -10.34 -5.25 -10.70
N SER A 11 -11.51 -5.30 -10.04
CA SER A 11 -12.63 -6.14 -10.48
C SER A 11 -13.09 -5.77 -11.90
N ARG A 12 -13.23 -4.48 -12.21
CA ARG A 12 -13.67 -4.01 -13.53
C ARG A 12 -12.67 -4.33 -14.62
N LEU A 13 -11.37 -4.24 -14.31
CA LEU A 13 -10.30 -4.62 -15.22
C LEU A 13 -10.35 -6.12 -15.52
N LEU A 14 -10.52 -6.97 -14.50
CA LEU A 14 -10.66 -8.42 -14.68
C LEU A 14 -11.89 -8.77 -15.54
N VAL A 15 -13.05 -8.16 -15.26
CA VAL A 15 -14.29 -8.38 -16.03
C VAL A 15 -14.14 -7.91 -17.48
N THR A 16 -13.49 -6.77 -17.71
CA THR A 16 -13.28 -6.25 -19.08
C THR A 16 -12.41 -7.19 -19.91
N HIS A 17 -11.37 -7.79 -19.34
CA HIS A 17 -10.54 -8.77 -20.04
C HIS A 17 -11.30 -10.08 -20.32
N TRP A 18 -12.14 -10.52 -19.37
CA TRP A 18 -13.03 -11.67 -19.56
C TRP A 18 -14.00 -11.47 -20.71
N ASP A 19 -14.73 -10.35 -20.74
CA ASP A 19 -15.73 -10.04 -21.78
C ASP A 19 -15.11 -9.93 -23.18
N ASN A 20 -13.89 -9.37 -23.25
CA ASN A 20 -13.19 -9.19 -24.52
C ASN A 20 -12.38 -10.42 -24.95
N GLY A 21 -12.36 -11.51 -24.17
CA GLY A 21 -11.58 -12.71 -24.46
C GLY A 21 -10.06 -12.49 -24.49
N THR A 22 -9.57 -11.42 -23.84
CA THR A 22 -8.15 -11.06 -23.82
C THR A 22 -7.51 -11.48 -22.51
N ARG A 23 -6.20 -11.76 -22.53
CA ARG A 23 -5.45 -12.05 -21.30
C ARG A 23 -4.81 -10.78 -20.78
N LEU A 24 -4.74 -10.64 -19.47
CA LEU A 24 -3.81 -9.73 -18.82
C LEU A 24 -2.38 -10.16 -19.17
N GLY A 25 -1.67 -9.35 -19.95
CA GLY A 25 -0.32 -9.68 -20.42
C GLY A 25 0.69 -9.86 -19.28
N ALA A 26 0.58 -9.03 -18.25
CA ALA A 26 1.25 -9.22 -16.96
C ALA A 26 0.60 -8.33 -15.89
N ILE A 27 0.76 -8.71 -14.62
CA ILE A 27 0.61 -7.78 -13.50
C ILE A 27 1.78 -6.78 -13.58
N PRO A 28 1.55 -5.45 -13.40
CA PRO A 28 2.63 -4.47 -13.39
C PRO A 28 3.72 -4.86 -12.41
N GLU A 29 4.99 -4.73 -12.81
CA GLU A 29 6.16 -5.17 -12.02
C GLU A 29 6.08 -4.69 -10.56
N THR A 30 5.66 -3.43 -10.38
CA THR A 30 5.57 -2.74 -9.10
C THR A 30 4.56 -3.33 -8.11
N VAL A 31 3.69 -4.26 -8.53
CA VAL A 31 2.66 -4.88 -7.69
C VAL A 31 2.62 -6.41 -7.81
N ARG A 32 3.72 -7.01 -8.26
CA ARG A 32 3.87 -8.48 -8.33
C ARG A 32 4.08 -9.12 -6.95
N PRO A 33 3.83 -10.43 -6.78
CA PRO A 33 4.15 -11.15 -5.56
C PRO A 33 5.62 -10.97 -5.15
N GLY A 34 5.87 -10.74 -3.86
CA GLY A 34 7.20 -10.43 -3.33
C GLY A 34 7.52 -8.93 -3.25
N GLN A 35 6.73 -8.06 -3.89
CA GLN A 35 6.86 -6.62 -3.73
C GLN A 35 6.15 -6.12 -2.47
N VAL A 36 6.78 -5.18 -1.76
CA VAL A 36 6.15 -4.42 -0.66
C VAL A 36 5.70 -3.07 -1.20
N VAL A 37 4.41 -2.79 -1.10
CA VAL A 37 3.80 -1.54 -1.61
C VAL A 37 3.32 -0.68 -0.44
N ILE A 38 3.87 0.52 -0.31
CA ILE A 38 3.43 1.52 0.68
C ILE A 38 2.35 2.40 0.04
N THR A 39 1.14 2.41 0.61
CA THR A 39 -0.03 3.08 0.01
C THR A 39 -0.16 4.57 0.33
N GLY A 40 0.80 5.13 1.09
CA GLY A 40 0.77 6.49 1.61
C GLY A 40 0.62 6.51 3.14
N THR A 41 0.59 7.73 3.69
CA THR A 41 0.49 7.98 5.14
C THR A 41 -0.94 8.31 5.57
N CYS A 42 -1.32 7.92 6.79
CA CYS A 42 -2.59 8.30 7.41
C CYS A 42 -2.48 9.55 8.30
N VAL A 43 -1.26 10.06 8.50
CA VAL A 43 -0.97 11.25 9.32
C VAL A 43 -0.19 12.26 8.51
N LYS A 44 -0.25 13.52 8.93
CA LYS A 44 0.62 14.56 8.36
C LYS A 44 2.09 14.19 8.62
N PRO A 45 3.00 14.45 7.67
CA PRO A 45 4.43 14.33 7.91
C PRO A 45 4.82 15.12 9.16
N ILE A 46 5.73 14.55 9.94
CA ILE A 46 6.28 15.12 11.17
C ILE A 46 7.74 15.44 10.87
N GLU A 47 8.18 16.65 11.21
CA GLU A 47 9.59 17.03 11.15
C GLU A 47 10.35 16.34 12.30
N VAL A 48 11.58 15.90 12.02
CA VAL A 48 12.43 15.15 12.96
C VAL A 48 13.85 15.69 12.94
N GLU A 49 14.53 15.62 14.08
CA GLU A 49 15.91 16.04 14.29
C GLU A 49 16.75 14.87 14.87
N PRO A 50 18.10 14.93 14.79
CA PRO A 50 18.96 13.94 15.44
C PRO A 50 18.71 13.85 16.95
N GLY A 51 18.60 12.62 17.46
CA GLY A 51 18.21 12.31 18.84
C GLY A 51 16.74 11.96 19.02
N ASP A 52 15.87 12.33 18.06
CA ASP A 52 14.44 12.07 18.14
C ASP A 52 14.11 10.58 18.13
N GLU A 53 13.05 10.23 18.86
CA GLU A 53 12.42 8.92 18.81
C GLU A 53 10.97 9.07 18.37
N VAL A 54 10.63 8.42 17.25
CA VAL A 54 9.29 8.45 16.68
C VAL A 54 8.67 7.07 16.79
N THR A 55 7.45 7.03 17.33
CA THR A 55 6.69 5.80 17.50
C THR A 55 5.36 5.89 16.75
N GLY A 56 5.14 4.93 15.86
CA GLY A 56 3.85 4.69 15.20
C GLY A 56 3.10 3.56 15.90
N ASP A 57 1.98 3.90 16.55
CA ASP A 57 1.06 2.92 17.12
C ASP A 57 -0.01 2.51 16.09
N LEU A 58 -0.01 1.24 15.68
CA LEU A 58 -0.94 0.67 14.71
C LEU A 58 -2.09 -0.09 15.39
N GLY A 59 -2.30 0.15 16.69
CA GLY A 59 -3.33 -0.48 17.51
C GLY A 59 -3.16 -1.99 17.58
N LYS A 60 -4.17 -2.74 17.13
CA LYS A 60 -4.14 -4.21 17.15
C LYS A 60 -3.03 -4.84 16.31
N PHE A 61 -2.43 -4.08 15.39
CA PHE A 61 -1.33 -4.54 14.55
C PHE A 61 0.05 -4.33 15.19
N GLY A 62 0.10 -3.75 16.39
CA GLY A 62 1.32 -3.53 17.15
C GLY A 62 1.87 -2.11 16.97
N ARG A 63 3.16 -1.94 17.26
CA ARG A 63 3.83 -0.65 17.31
C ARG A 63 5.19 -0.75 16.62
N VAL A 64 5.55 0.31 15.90
CA VAL A 64 6.87 0.48 15.28
C VAL A 64 7.53 1.71 15.87
N SER A 65 8.82 1.62 16.19
CA SER A 65 9.58 2.72 16.76
C SER A 65 10.91 2.86 16.03
N VAL A 66 11.33 4.09 15.80
CA VAL A 66 12.62 4.44 15.20
C VAL A 66 13.26 5.57 15.99
N ARG A 67 14.59 5.51 16.14
CA ARG A 67 15.39 6.61 16.68
C ARG A 67 16.29 7.15 15.58
N PHE A 68 16.33 8.46 15.46
CA PHE A 68 17.25 9.17 14.57
C PHE A 68 18.55 9.41 15.36
N VAL A 69 19.67 8.87 14.91
CA VAL A 69 21.00 8.97 15.55
C VAL A 69 21.97 9.82 14.74
#